data_AF-A0A2V9IFB3-F1
#
_entry.id   AF-A0A2V9IFB3-F1
#
_cell.length_a   1.000
_cell.length_b   1.000
_cell.length_c   1.000
_cell.angle_alpha   90.00
_cell.angle_beta   90.00
_cell.angle_gamma   90.00
#
_symmetry.space_group_name_H-M   'P 1'
#
loop_
_entity.id
_entity.type
_entity.pdbx_description
1 polymer ?
#
loop_
_entity_poly.entity_id
_entity_poly.type
_entity_poly.pdbx_seq_one_letter_code
_entity_poly.pdbx_strand_id
1 'polypeptide(L)' 'MIRAEGKPLPIAYDLDDSALVRDLGEAPRTPLERGIRETIEIFERLHRAGRLDTRDLEE' A
#
# COMPACT_ATOMS: atom_id res chain seq x y z
N MET A 1 1.40 -15.04 -12.36
CA MET A 1 2.42 -13.97 -12.19
C MET A 1 2.11 -12.88 -13.19
N ILE A 2 1.80 -11.67 -12.74
CA ILE A 2 1.58 -10.53 -13.65
C ILE A 2 2.94 -10.00 -14.06
N ARG A 3 3.23 -9.97 -15.37
CA ARG A 3 4.47 -9.42 -15.94
C ARG A 3 4.14 -8.13 -16.66
N ALA A 4 4.92 -7.08 -16.41
CA ALA A 4 4.88 -5.85 -17.19
C ALA A 4 6.00 -5.90 -18.24
N GLU A 5 5.64 -5.72 -19.51
CA GLU A 5 6.59 -5.58 -20.62
C GLU A 5 6.76 -4.09 -20.99
N GLY A 6 7.97 -3.71 -21.42
CA GLY A 6 8.27 -2.34 -21.86
C GLY A 6 9.33 -1.64 -21.01
N LYS A 7 9.61 -0.38 -21.35
CA LYS A 7 10.59 0.44 -20.62
C LYS A 7 10.06 0.73 -19.22
N PRO A 8 10.84 0.48 -18.15
CA PRO A 8 10.45 0.87 -16.80
C PRO A 8 10.13 2.36 -16.77
N LEU A 9 8.93 2.69 -16.31
CA LEU A 9 8.54 4.08 -16.07
C LEU A 9 9.17 4.50 -14.74
N PRO A 10 9.95 5.58 -14.70
CA PRO A 10 10.39 6.15 -13.43
C PRO A 10 9.15 6.69 -12.70
N ILE A 11 8.80 6.09 -11.58
CA ILE A 11 7.77 6.60 -10.69
C ILE A 11 8.45 7.57 -9.74
N ALA A 12 7.99 8.82 -9.71
CA ALA A 12 8.49 9.82 -8.77
C ALA A 12 8.18 9.40 -7.33
N TYR A 13 9.07 9.72 -6.38
CA TYR A 13 8.86 9.45 -4.97
C TYR A 13 7.66 10.24 -4.39
N ASP A 14 7.41 11.43 -4.93
CA ASP A 14 6.30 12.30 -4.56
C ASP A 14 5.54 12.73 -5.82
N LEU A 15 4.22 12.79 -5.70
CA LEU A 15 3.30 13.11 -6.78
C LEU A 15 2.43 14.28 -6.35
N ASP A 16 2.45 15.36 -7.12
CA ASP A 16 1.57 16.50 -6.89
C ASP A 16 0.11 16.12 -7.11
N ASP A 17 -0.70 16.21 -6.06
CA ASP A 17 -2.12 15.89 -6.07
C ASP A 17 -3.02 17.12 -6.28
N SER A 18 -2.46 18.29 -6.58
CA SER A 18 -3.20 19.54 -6.80
C SER A 18 -4.29 19.43 -7.87
N ALA A 19 -4.03 18.70 -8.95
CA ALA A 19 -5.00 18.46 -10.02
C ALA A 19 -6.18 17.61 -9.54
N LEU A 20 -5.92 16.58 -8.73
CA LEU A 20 -6.96 15.74 -8.13
C LEU A 20 -7.81 16.56 -7.16
N VAL A 21 -7.18 17.36 -6.31
CA VAL A 21 -7.89 18.22 -5.34
C VAL A 21 -8.78 19.25 -6.07
N ARG A 22 -8.28 19.86 -7.14
CA ARG A 22 -9.04 20.82 -7.94
C ARG A 22 -10.28 20.18 -8.58
N ASP A 23 -10.12 19.00 -9.19
CA ASP A 23 -11.15 18.40 -10.03
C ASP A 23 -12.13 17.51 -9.24
N LEU A 24 -11.69 16.93 -8.12
CA LEU A 24 -12.44 15.93 -7.34
C LEU A 24 -12.65 16.32 -5.85
N GLY A 25 -12.00 17.39 -5.39
CA GLY A 25 -12.01 17.79 -3.98
C GLY A 25 -10.97 17.08 -3.11
N GLU A 26 -10.95 17.42 -1.83
CA GLU A 26 -9.97 16.85 -0.89
C GLU A 26 -10.25 15.36 -0.61
N ALA A 27 -9.21 14.53 -0.79
CA ALA A 27 -9.24 13.14 -0.35
C ALA A 27 -8.92 13.05 1.16
N PRO A 28 -9.57 12.12 1.90
CA PRO A 28 -9.19 11.83 3.28
C PRO A 28 -7.70 11.49 3.37
N ARG A 29 -6.97 12.21 4.21
CA ARG A 29 -5.54 11.95 4.45
C ARG A 29 -5.39 10.95 5.60
N THR A 30 -4.69 9.85 5.36
CA THR A 30 -4.30 8.89 6.40
C THR A 30 -2.85 9.16 6.80
N PRO A 31 -2.57 9.55 8.06
CA PRO A 31 -1.21 9.66 8.55
C PRO A 31 -0.46 8.34 8.40
N LEU A 32 0.83 8.40 8.04
CA LEU A 32 1.65 7.20 7.81
C LEU A 32 1.63 6.23 8.99
N GLU A 33 1.82 6.75 10.21
CA GLU A 33 1.77 5.94 11.44
C GLU A 33 0.45 5.18 11.57
N ARG A 34 -0.67 5.86 11.29
CA ARG A 34 -1.99 5.24 11.34
C ARG A 34 -2.11 4.13 10.31
N GLY A 35 -1.70 4.40 9.07
CA GLY A 35 -1.75 3.39 7.98
C GLY A 35 -0.90 2.16 8.29
N ILE A 36 0.30 2.36 8.83
CA ILE A 36 1.19 1.26 9.24
C ILE A 36 0.55 0.44 10.36
N ARG A 37 0.02 1.09 11.40
CA ARG A 37 -0.64 0.41 12.52
C ARG A 37 -1.83 -0.43 12.04
N GLU A 38 -2.72 0.15 11.24
CA GLU A 38 -3.89 -0.57 10.69
C GLU A 38 -3.44 -1.76 9.81
N THR A 39 -2.37 -1.60 9.03
CA THR A 39 -1.81 -2.69 8.22
C THR A 39 -1.31 -3.83 9.11
N ILE A 40 -0.55 -3.55 10.17
CA ILE A 40 -0.07 -4.57 11.11
C ILE A 40 -1.24 -5.34 11.73
N GLU A 41 -2.26 -4.64 12.22
CA GLU A 41 -3.43 -5.25 12.84
C GLU A 41 -4.17 -6.20 11.89
N ILE A 42 -4.26 -5.85 10.60
CA ILE A 42 -4.85 -6.71 9.57
C ILE A 42 -4.05 -8.01 9.42
N PHE A 43 -2.72 -7.90 9.32
CA PHE A 43 -1.84 -9.05 9.17
C PHE A 43 -1.89 -9.97 10.40
N GLU A 44 -1.83 -9.41 11.62
CA GLU A 44 -1.95 -10.17 12.86
C GLU A 44 -3.28 -10.92 12.95
N ARG A 45 -4.38 -10.29 12.54
CA ARG A 45 -5.70 -10.93 12.50
C ARG A 45 -5.74 -12.09 11.51
N LEU A 46 -5.17 -11.91 10.32
CA LEU A 46 -5.13 -12.95 9.29
C LEU A 46 -4.24 -14.13 9.72
N HIS A 47 -3.09 -13.84 10.33
CA HIS A 47 -2.18 -14.85 10.86
C HIS A 47 -2.85 -15.68 11.96
N ARG A 48 -3.47 -15.01 12.96
CA ARG A 48 -4.23 -15.70 14.01
C ARG A 48 -5.40 -16.53 13.49
N ALA A 49 -6.00 -16.15 12.37
CA ALA A 49 -7.09 -16.89 11.74
C ALA A 49 -6.61 -18.06 10.85
N GLY A 50 -5.29 -18.31 10.75
CA GLY A 50 -4.73 -19.32 9.85
C GLY A 50 -4.95 -19.01 8.36
N ARG A 51 -5.23 -17.74 8.03
CA ARG A 51 -5.48 -17.27 6.65
C ARG A 51 -4.26 -16.60 6.01
N LEU A 52 -3.20 -16.43 6.78
CA LEU A 52 -1.90 -15.93 6.37
C LEU A 52 -0.85 -16.75 7.11
N ASP A 53 0.16 -17.23 6.40
CA ASP A 53 1.32 -17.90 6.99
C ASP A 53 2.62 -17.20 6.57
N THR A 54 3.71 -17.48 7.28
CA THR A 54 5.01 -16.81 7.12
C THR A 54 6.10 -17.74 6.62
N ARG A 55 5.75 -18.94 6.10
CA ARG A 55 6.74 -19.95 5.72
C ARG A 55 7.67 -19.49 4.61
N ASP A 56 7.18 -18.59 3.76
CA ASP A 56 7.97 -17.99 2.67
C ASP A 56 9.04 -16.99 3.16
N LEU A 57 9.05 -16.65 4.45
CA LEU A 57 10.02 -15.74 5.08
C LEU A 57 11.16 -16.45 5.81
N GLU A 58 11.11 -17.78 5.94
CA GLU A 58 12.15 -18.58 6.58
C GLU A 58 13.27 -18.87 5.57
N GLU A 59 14.33 -18.06 5.58
CA GLU A 59 15.66 -18.37 5.01
C GLU A 59 16.63 -18.84 6.11
#